data_AF-A7RWJ2-F1
#
_entry.id   AF-A7RWJ2-F1
#
_cell.length_a   1.000
_cell.length_b   1.000
_cell.length_c   1.000
_cell.angle_alpha   90.00
_cell.angle_beta   90.00
_cell.angle_gamma   90.00
#
_symmetry.space_group_name_H-M   'P 1'
#
loop_
_entity.id
_entity.type
_entity.pdbx_description
1 polymer ?
#
loop_
_entity_poly.entity_id
_entity_poly.type
_entity_poly.pdbx_seq_one_letter_code
_entity_poly.pdbx_strand_id
1 'polypeptide(L)'
;MDAALSCYIIVQLSYLLSVNAEIFLASNSLNRRNAKSLGKFRKHSNKYLNVSEKLTLIVERPGACVLACLRNESCFSLNLANTPDGRSKLLCEVLSTDIYNSSSKIQTNTSWTHYSIDTRCFFQPCLNNGSCQARYHDDNYTCACHAGYTGRHCEEPPGLSCKDILDQGRSCGSGEYYIDPEKTGSAFPVYCDMADEEGGWTMTLNLTYEASRNTTFTPEESFRSMAKFREGYMGMTNLSG
;
A
#
# COMPACT_ATOMS: atom_id res chain seq x y z
N MET A 1 -7.34 -33.92 55.91
CA MET A 1 -8.18 -33.36 54.82
C MET A 1 -7.77 -31.93 54.50
N ASP A 2 -6.72 -31.62 53.76
CA ASP A 2 -5.54 -32.40 53.36
C ASP A 2 -4.43 -31.42 52.97
N ALA A 3 -3.23 -31.71 53.46
CA ALA A 3 -1.96 -31.10 53.07
C ALA A 3 -1.64 -31.28 51.56
N ALA A 4 -2.50 -32.00 50.82
CA ALA A 4 -2.44 -32.15 49.36
C ALA A 4 -2.84 -30.88 48.59
N LEU A 5 -3.70 -30.02 49.15
CA LEU A 5 -4.10 -28.77 48.47
C LEU A 5 -2.99 -27.71 48.55
N SER A 6 -2.20 -27.72 49.62
CA SER A 6 -1.01 -26.87 49.76
C SER A 6 0.17 -27.36 48.90
N CYS A 7 0.18 -28.65 48.53
CA CYS A 7 1.18 -29.21 47.63
C CYS A 7 0.85 -28.92 46.15
N TYR A 8 -0.44 -28.86 45.79
CA TYR A 8 -0.88 -28.49 44.43
C TYR A 8 -0.49 -27.05 44.05
N ILE A 9 -0.53 -26.13 45.03
CA ILE A 9 -0.14 -24.72 44.83
C ILE A 9 1.40 -24.58 44.74
N ILE A 10 2.16 -25.36 45.51
CA ILE A 10 3.63 -25.30 45.50
C ILE A 10 4.24 -25.98 44.25
N VAL A 11 3.61 -27.04 43.73
CA VAL A 11 4.05 -27.71 42.47
C VAL A 11 3.71 -26.89 41.23
N GLN A 12 2.60 -26.12 41.23
CA GLN A 12 2.31 -25.15 40.17
C GLN A 12 3.24 -23.92 40.24
N LEU A 13 3.68 -23.50 41.44
CA LEU A 13 4.66 -22.42 41.63
C LEU A 13 6.11 -22.84 41.32
N SER A 14 6.43 -24.14 41.24
CA SER A 14 7.76 -24.62 40.85
C SER A 14 7.89 -24.99 39.36
N TYR A 15 6.77 -25.10 38.63
CA TYR A 15 6.78 -25.14 37.15
C TYR A 15 7.07 -23.76 36.51
N LEU A 16 7.22 -22.71 37.34
CA LEU A 16 7.76 -21.41 36.95
C LEU A 16 9.28 -21.35 36.78
N LEU A 17 9.98 -22.50 36.71
CA LEU A 17 11.43 -22.55 36.49
C LEU A 17 11.83 -23.51 35.37
N SER A 18 11.34 -23.29 34.15
CA SER A 18 12.15 -23.42 32.93
C SER A 18 11.33 -22.97 31.70
N VAL A 19 11.95 -22.12 30.88
CA VAL A 19 11.46 -21.61 29.58
C VAL A 19 10.11 -20.89 29.58
N ASN A 20 10.07 -19.68 30.13
CA ASN A 20 9.06 -18.68 29.73
C ASN A 20 9.76 -17.47 29.14
N ALA A 21 10.07 -17.54 27.85
CA ALA A 21 10.11 -16.35 27.03
C ALA A 21 8.75 -15.67 27.20
N GLU A 22 8.75 -14.49 27.81
CA GLU A 22 7.59 -13.59 27.91
C GLU A 22 6.72 -13.66 26.63
N ILE A 23 5.54 -14.28 26.73
CA ILE A 23 4.54 -14.25 25.67
C ILE A 23 4.08 -12.79 25.59
N PHE A 24 4.68 -12.03 24.67
CA PHE A 24 4.16 -10.72 24.28
C PHE A 24 3.11 -10.97 23.21
N LEU A 25 1.84 -10.83 23.59
CA LEU A 25 0.77 -10.60 22.63
C LEU A 25 0.93 -9.18 22.08
N ALA A 26 1.88 -8.97 21.15
CA ALA A 26 1.90 -7.72 20.42
C ALA A 26 0.66 -7.68 19.51
N SER A 27 -0.16 -6.64 19.68
CA SER A 27 -1.22 -6.28 18.74
C SER A 27 -0.66 -6.08 17.33
N ASN A 28 0.54 -5.53 17.24
CA ASN A 28 1.12 -5.04 16.00
C ASN A 28 1.80 -6.15 15.18
N SER A 29 1.82 -6.00 13.86
CA SER A 29 2.44 -6.94 12.91
C SER A 29 3.95 -7.06 13.06
N LEU A 30 4.63 -5.94 13.34
CA LEU A 30 6.08 -5.85 13.51
C LEU A 30 6.44 -4.89 14.65
N ASN A 31 7.25 -5.36 15.59
CA ASN A 31 7.85 -4.56 16.64
C ASN A 31 9.36 -4.85 16.70
N ARG A 32 10.18 -3.85 16.39
CA ARG A 32 11.65 -3.91 16.42
C ARG A 32 12.13 -3.03 17.58
N ARG A 33 12.51 -3.64 18.70
CA ARG A 33 13.19 -2.95 19.81
C ARG A 33 14.46 -3.71 20.17
N ASN A 34 15.54 -3.00 20.48
CA ASN A 34 16.88 -3.56 20.73
C ASN A 34 16.91 -4.75 21.71
N ALA A 35 16.00 -4.82 22.69
CA ALA A 35 15.91 -5.94 23.63
C ALA A 35 14.94 -7.05 23.21
N LYS A 36 13.96 -6.77 22.34
CA LYS A 36 12.91 -7.73 21.94
C LYS A 36 12.29 -7.36 20.60
N SER A 37 12.61 -8.15 19.57
CA SER A 37 11.97 -8.05 18.26
C SER A 37 10.93 -9.16 18.08
N LEU A 38 9.73 -8.78 17.65
CA LEU A 38 8.63 -9.70 17.36
C LEU A 38 8.02 -9.33 16.00
N GLY A 39 7.68 -10.34 15.21
CA GLY A 39 6.93 -10.14 13.97
C GLY A 39 6.09 -11.36 13.62
N LYS A 40 4.88 -11.11 13.14
CA LYS A 40 4.00 -12.14 12.59
C LYS A 40 4.33 -12.27 11.11
N PHE A 41 4.67 -13.46 10.64
CA PHE A 41 4.97 -13.71 9.23
C PHE A 41 3.96 -14.67 8.63
N ARG A 42 3.48 -14.32 7.45
CA ARG A 42 2.60 -15.15 6.63
C ARG A 42 3.44 -15.94 5.63
N LYS A 43 3.17 -17.25 5.53
CA LYS A 43 3.84 -18.16 4.61
C LYS A 43 3.15 -18.18 3.25
N HIS A 44 3.92 -18.02 2.19
CA HIS A 44 3.49 -18.16 0.79
C HIS A 44 4.30 -19.28 0.13
N SER A 45 3.78 -20.51 0.22
CA SER A 45 4.42 -21.71 -0.34
C SER A 45 4.53 -21.63 -1.87
N ASN A 46 5.62 -22.16 -2.42
CA ASN A 46 5.89 -22.18 -3.86
C ASN A 46 5.89 -20.79 -4.50
N LYS A 47 6.32 -19.77 -3.75
CA LYS A 47 6.43 -18.39 -4.18
C LYS A 47 7.83 -17.85 -3.94
N TYR A 48 8.24 -16.94 -4.81
CA TYR A 48 9.52 -16.25 -4.74
C TYR A 48 9.32 -14.80 -5.18
N LEU A 49 9.76 -13.83 -4.38
CA LEU A 49 9.72 -12.42 -4.75
C LEU A 49 11.04 -12.04 -5.40
N ASN A 50 11.02 -11.76 -6.71
CA ASN A 50 12.24 -11.51 -7.48
C ASN A 50 12.59 -10.01 -7.49
N VAL A 51 13.51 -9.61 -6.61
CA VAL A 51 13.94 -8.21 -6.44
C VAL A 51 15.46 -8.12 -6.36
N SER A 52 16.01 -6.98 -6.81
CA SER A 52 17.45 -6.74 -6.87
C SER A 52 18.06 -6.41 -5.50
N GLU A 53 17.35 -5.65 -4.68
CA GLU A 53 17.79 -5.29 -3.33
C GLU A 53 17.45 -6.42 -2.34
N LYS A 54 18.47 -7.22 -2.01
CA LYS A 54 18.34 -8.33 -1.07
C LYS A 54 19.65 -8.61 -0.35
N LEU A 55 19.53 -9.03 0.90
CA LEU A 55 20.64 -9.58 1.68
C LEU A 55 20.53 -11.11 1.67
N THR A 56 21.49 -11.78 1.03
CA THR A 56 21.54 -13.24 0.95
C THR A 56 22.36 -13.82 2.10
N LEU A 57 21.79 -14.82 2.79
CA LEU A 57 22.35 -15.47 3.96
C LEU A 57 22.27 -17.00 3.80
N ILE A 58 23.22 -17.70 4.42
CA ILE A 58 23.16 -19.16 4.59
C ILE A 58 22.82 -19.43 6.05
N VAL A 59 21.70 -20.11 6.30
CA VAL A 59 21.17 -20.33 7.65
C VAL A 59 21.02 -21.80 7.97
N GLU A 60 21.27 -22.17 9.22
CA GLU A 60 21.15 -23.58 9.66
C GLU A 60 19.70 -24.01 9.91
N ARG A 61 18.81 -23.06 10.20
CA ARG A 61 17.39 -23.29 10.45
C ARG A 61 16.54 -22.17 9.86
N PRO A 62 15.30 -22.44 9.41
CA PRO A 62 14.38 -21.43 8.89
C PRO A 62 14.21 -20.21 9.81
N GLY A 63 14.12 -20.44 11.13
CA GLY A 63 13.93 -19.36 12.11
C GLY A 63 15.07 -18.34 12.15
N ALA A 64 16.29 -18.70 11.77
CA ALA A 64 17.39 -17.76 11.71
C ALA A 64 17.22 -16.71 10.60
N CYS A 65 16.56 -17.06 9.49
CA CYS A 65 16.20 -16.12 8.43
C CYS A 65 15.18 -15.08 8.92
N VAL A 66 14.17 -15.54 9.66
CA VAL A 66 13.17 -14.66 10.31
C VAL A 66 13.85 -13.71 11.30
N LEU A 67 14.76 -14.23 12.14
CA LEU A 67 15.50 -13.40 13.10
C LEU A 67 16.40 -12.37 12.40
N ALA A 68 17.03 -12.73 11.28
CA ALA A 68 17.82 -11.78 10.47
C ALA A 68 16.94 -10.64 9.94
N CYS A 69 15.73 -10.94 9.45
CA CYS A 69 14.76 -9.93 9.05
C CYS A 69 14.30 -9.05 10.24
N LEU A 70 14.05 -9.64 11.40
CA LEU A 70 13.62 -8.89 12.59
C LEU A 70 14.69 -7.94 13.14
N ARG A 71 15.97 -8.24 12.89
CA ARG A 71 17.13 -7.40 13.27
C ARG A 71 17.52 -6.37 12.21
N ASN A 72 16.92 -6.44 11.01
CA ASN A 72 17.18 -5.51 9.94
C ASN A 72 15.98 -4.57 9.78
N GLU A 73 16.15 -3.29 10.09
CA GLU A 73 15.07 -2.29 10.01
C GLU A 73 14.53 -2.07 8.59
N SER A 74 15.32 -2.40 7.56
CA SER A 74 14.89 -2.33 6.16
C SER A 74 14.20 -3.60 5.68
N CYS A 75 14.12 -4.67 6.48
CA CYS A 75 13.44 -5.89 6.02
C CYS A 75 11.92 -5.75 6.08
N PHE A 76 11.21 -6.19 5.03
CA PHE A 76 9.74 -6.31 5.03
C PHE A 76 9.24 -7.71 4.65
N SER A 77 10.09 -8.52 4.02
CA SER A 77 9.78 -9.91 3.69
C SER A 77 11.06 -10.73 3.49
N LEU A 78 10.92 -12.03 3.28
CA LEU A 78 12.05 -12.92 2.99
C LEU A 78 11.68 -14.03 2.00
N ASN A 79 12.68 -14.49 1.22
CA ASN A 79 12.61 -15.76 0.50
C ASN A 79 13.46 -16.79 1.26
N LEU A 80 12.94 -18.02 1.40
CA LEU A 80 13.68 -19.13 1.99
C LEU A 80 13.65 -20.32 1.03
N ALA A 81 14.81 -20.89 0.73
CA ALA A 81 14.92 -22.09 -0.08
C ALA A 81 14.25 -23.27 0.65
N ASN A 82 13.57 -24.14 -0.11
CA ASN A 82 12.89 -25.31 0.44
C ASN A 82 13.87 -26.47 0.68
N THR A 83 14.95 -26.53 -0.10
CA THR A 83 15.96 -27.58 -0.05
C THR A 83 17.28 -27.06 0.53
N PRO A 84 17.86 -27.74 1.53
CA PRO A 84 19.20 -27.43 2.01
C PRO A 84 20.28 -27.66 0.95
N ASP A 85 21.41 -26.99 1.11
CA ASP A 85 22.64 -27.25 0.38
C ASP A 85 23.28 -28.59 0.80
N GLY A 86 24.39 -28.97 0.15
CA GLY A 86 25.13 -30.20 0.48
C GLY A 86 25.68 -30.25 1.92
N ARG A 87 25.62 -29.15 2.68
CA ARG A 87 26.01 -29.06 4.10
C ARG A 87 24.80 -28.95 5.04
N SER A 88 23.60 -29.26 4.54
CA SER A 88 22.33 -29.15 5.27
C SER A 88 21.99 -27.72 5.74
N LYS A 89 22.47 -26.69 5.04
CA LYS A 89 22.14 -25.28 5.30
C LYS A 89 21.18 -24.73 4.25
N LEU A 90 20.33 -23.77 4.62
CA LEU A 90 19.32 -23.19 3.74
C LEU A 90 19.78 -21.83 3.22
N LEU A 91 19.49 -21.55 1.95
CA LEU A 91 19.63 -20.22 1.37
C LEU A 91 18.45 -19.35 1.79
N CYS A 92 18.74 -18.15 2.31
CA CYS A 92 17.78 -17.18 2.79
C CYS A 92 18.05 -15.84 2.12
N GLU A 93 17.02 -15.12 1.70
CA GLU A 93 17.12 -13.76 1.18
C GLU A 93 16.21 -12.86 2.01
N VAL A 94 16.79 -11.84 2.65
CA VAL A 94 16.08 -10.80 3.41
C VAL A 94 15.84 -9.62 2.47
N LEU A 95 14.59 -9.16 2.34
CA LEU A 95 14.17 -8.26 1.27
C LEU A 95 13.72 -6.89 1.79
N SER A 96 14.05 -5.82 1.05
CA SER A 96 13.68 -4.43 1.36
C SER A 96 12.27 -4.03 0.93
N THR A 97 11.51 -4.98 0.41
CA THR A 97 10.13 -4.82 -0.06
C THR A 97 9.34 -6.09 0.23
N ASP A 98 8.08 -6.16 -0.17
CA ASP A 98 7.20 -7.31 0.00
C ASP A 98 6.22 -7.48 -1.18
N ILE A 99 5.29 -8.43 -1.05
CA ILE A 99 4.31 -8.72 -2.09
C ILE A 99 3.26 -7.63 -2.27
N TYR A 100 3.09 -6.70 -1.33
CA TYR A 100 2.12 -5.61 -1.44
C TYR A 100 2.70 -4.47 -2.27
N ASN A 101 3.96 -4.10 -2.00
CA ASN A 101 4.67 -3.05 -2.73
C ASN A 101 5.30 -3.53 -4.05
N SER A 102 5.47 -4.84 -4.24
CA SER A 102 6.12 -5.42 -5.43
C SER A 102 5.32 -6.61 -5.98
N SER A 103 4.00 -6.48 -5.97
CA SER A 103 3.04 -7.52 -6.39
C SER A 103 3.30 -8.06 -7.81
N SER A 104 3.78 -7.23 -8.74
CA SER A 104 4.12 -7.66 -10.12
C SER A 104 5.36 -8.53 -10.22
N LYS A 105 6.19 -8.61 -9.16
CA LYS A 105 7.46 -9.36 -9.13
C LYS A 105 7.36 -10.69 -8.39
N ILE A 106 6.19 -11.02 -7.84
CA ILE A 106 5.96 -12.32 -7.19
C ILE A 106 5.79 -13.40 -8.26
N GLN A 107 6.61 -14.45 -8.19
CA GLN A 107 6.55 -15.57 -9.14
C GLN A 107 6.28 -16.89 -8.43
N THR A 108 5.70 -17.84 -9.16
CA THR A 108 5.59 -19.22 -8.70
C THR A 108 6.95 -19.90 -8.82
N ASN A 109 7.42 -20.50 -7.73
CA ASN A 109 8.68 -21.24 -7.71
C ASN A 109 8.65 -22.31 -6.62
N THR A 110 8.71 -23.58 -7.00
CA THR A 110 8.61 -24.74 -6.09
C THR A 110 9.86 -24.97 -5.24
N SER A 111 10.99 -24.35 -5.59
CA SER A 111 12.22 -24.43 -4.80
C SER A 111 12.27 -23.44 -3.64
N TRP A 112 11.29 -22.54 -3.55
CA TRP A 112 11.28 -21.43 -2.60
C TRP A 112 9.94 -21.30 -1.86
N THR A 113 10.01 -20.74 -0.67
CA THR A 113 8.88 -20.24 0.08
C THR A 113 9.12 -18.77 0.40
N HIS A 114 8.17 -17.91 0.04
CA HIS A 114 8.20 -16.51 0.42
C HIS A 114 7.47 -16.29 1.74
N TYR A 115 7.95 -15.39 2.58
CA TYR A 115 7.29 -14.99 3.81
C TYR A 115 7.21 -13.47 3.88
N SER A 116 6.00 -12.93 4.03
CA SER A 116 5.78 -11.49 4.24
C SER A 116 5.37 -11.23 5.68
N ILE A 117 5.63 -10.04 6.20
CA ILE A 117 5.04 -9.63 7.48
C ILE A 117 3.51 -9.64 7.32
N ASP A 118 2.81 -10.21 8.29
CA ASP A 118 1.36 -10.36 8.26
C ASP A 118 0.68 -9.02 8.57
N THR A 119 -0.01 -8.45 7.58
CA THR A 119 -0.63 -7.12 7.67
C THR A 119 -2.05 -7.14 7.13
N ARG A 120 -2.79 -6.06 7.40
CA ARG A 120 -4.14 -5.84 6.84
C ARG A 120 -4.18 -5.83 5.31
N CYS A 121 -3.07 -5.54 4.63
CA CYS A 121 -3.00 -5.60 3.16
C CYS A 121 -3.22 -7.00 2.60
N PHE A 122 -3.08 -8.06 3.41
CA PHE A 122 -3.43 -9.42 3.01
C PHE A 122 -4.89 -9.55 2.56
N PHE A 123 -5.81 -8.80 3.16
CA PHE A 123 -7.23 -8.83 2.80
C PHE A 123 -7.57 -8.04 1.54
N GLN A 124 -6.57 -7.49 0.85
CA GLN A 124 -6.73 -6.66 -0.35
C GLN A 124 -7.79 -5.57 -0.17
N PRO A 125 -7.66 -4.69 0.85
CA PRO A 125 -8.70 -3.74 1.19
C PRO A 125 -8.86 -2.59 0.19
N CYS A 126 -7.88 -2.36 -0.69
CA CYS A 126 -7.93 -1.29 -1.68
C CYS A 126 -8.68 -1.76 -2.93
N LEU A 127 -9.77 -1.08 -3.26
CA LEU A 127 -10.62 -1.34 -4.42
C LEU A 127 -10.07 -0.64 -5.67
N ASN A 128 -10.71 -0.89 -6.81
CA ASN A 128 -10.49 -0.17 -8.07
C ASN A 128 -9.02 -0.07 -8.47
N ASN A 129 -8.30 -1.19 -8.34
CA ASN A 129 -6.89 -1.33 -8.68
C ASN A 129 -5.95 -0.42 -7.84
N GLY A 130 -6.40 0.01 -6.66
CA GLY A 130 -5.59 0.72 -5.68
C GLY A 130 -4.49 -0.17 -5.09
N SER A 131 -3.35 0.42 -4.79
CA SER A 131 -2.20 -0.26 -4.18
C SER A 131 -2.22 -0.13 -2.66
N CYS A 132 -2.15 -1.26 -1.95
CA CYS A 132 -2.13 -1.26 -0.48
C CYS A 132 -0.73 -1.04 0.06
N GLN A 133 -0.58 -0.04 0.92
CA GLN A 133 0.66 0.29 1.62
C GLN A 133 0.50 -0.07 3.10
N ALA A 134 1.19 -1.12 3.54
CA ALA A 134 1.09 -1.59 4.91
C ALA A 134 1.81 -0.65 5.90
N ARG A 135 1.18 -0.43 7.06
CA ARG A 135 1.79 0.22 8.22
C ARG A 135 2.15 -0.84 9.26
N TYR A 136 3.33 -1.43 9.09
CA TYR A 136 3.79 -2.63 9.82
C TYR A 136 3.83 -2.49 11.34
N HIS A 137 3.96 -1.26 11.86
CA HIS A 137 4.09 -1.01 13.30
C HIS A 137 2.77 -0.83 14.03
N ASP A 138 1.66 -0.56 13.34
CA ASP A 138 0.37 -0.20 13.97
C ASP A 138 -0.80 -1.08 13.48
N ASP A 139 -0.51 -2.19 12.79
CA ASP A 139 -1.50 -3.08 12.16
C ASP A 139 -2.55 -2.34 11.32
N ASN A 140 -2.09 -1.35 10.54
CA ASN A 140 -2.93 -0.48 9.71
C ASN A 140 -2.39 -0.43 8.28
N TYR A 141 -3.03 0.34 7.41
CA TYR A 141 -2.65 0.51 6.00
C TYR A 141 -3.17 1.83 5.44
N THR A 142 -2.63 2.21 4.28
CA THR A 142 -3.13 3.27 3.42
C THR A 142 -3.32 2.71 2.01
N CYS A 143 -4.29 3.23 1.26
CA CYS A 143 -4.48 2.89 -0.13
C CYS A 143 -3.97 4.02 -1.02
N ALA A 144 -3.07 3.70 -1.95
CA ALA A 144 -2.72 4.59 -3.05
C ALA A 144 -3.67 4.28 -4.22
N CYS A 145 -4.63 5.18 -4.43
CA CYS A 145 -5.70 4.98 -5.41
C CYS A 145 -5.21 5.16 -6.85
N HIS A 146 -5.86 4.44 -7.77
CA HIS A 146 -5.71 4.69 -9.19
C HIS A 146 -6.25 6.09 -9.54
N ALA A 147 -5.75 6.69 -10.63
CA ALA A 147 -6.11 8.05 -11.01
C ALA A 147 -7.63 8.26 -11.04
N GLY A 148 -8.09 9.28 -10.32
CA GLY A 148 -9.49 9.66 -10.19
C GLY A 148 -10.33 8.93 -9.14
N TYR A 149 -9.83 7.84 -8.55
CA TYR A 149 -10.49 7.21 -7.41
C TYR A 149 -10.07 7.85 -6.09
N THR A 150 -11.03 8.01 -5.17
CA THR A 150 -10.84 8.58 -3.83
C THR A 150 -11.48 7.70 -2.76
N GLY A 151 -11.43 8.12 -1.51
CA GLY A 151 -11.90 7.35 -0.36
C GLY A 151 -10.81 6.53 0.31
N ARG A 152 -11.13 5.96 1.48
CA ARG A 152 -10.15 5.22 2.30
C ARG A 152 -9.69 3.92 1.63
N HIS A 153 -10.57 3.33 0.84
CA HIS A 153 -10.40 2.07 0.14
C HIS A 153 -10.43 2.26 -1.38
N CYS A 154 -10.32 3.50 -1.89
CA CYS A 154 -10.46 3.80 -3.31
C CYS A 154 -11.84 3.43 -3.87
N GLU A 155 -12.87 3.47 -3.04
CA GLU A 155 -14.25 3.09 -3.33
C GLU A 155 -15.01 4.17 -4.09
N GLU A 156 -14.57 5.42 -4.02
CA GLU A 156 -15.24 6.55 -4.64
C GLU A 156 -14.69 6.77 -6.06
N PRO A 157 -15.52 6.67 -7.11
CA PRO A 157 -15.07 6.82 -8.50
C PRO A 157 -14.85 8.28 -8.89
N PRO A 158 -14.17 8.59 -10.01
CA PRO A 158 -14.18 9.95 -10.55
C PRO A 158 -15.61 10.42 -10.86
N GLY A 159 -15.86 11.73 -10.83
CA GLY A 159 -17.17 12.28 -11.18
C GLY A 159 -17.40 12.33 -12.69
N LEU A 160 -18.65 12.52 -13.13
CA LEU A 160 -18.95 12.76 -14.55
C LEU A 160 -18.65 14.21 -14.97
N SER A 161 -18.74 15.13 -14.02
CA SER A 161 -18.45 16.56 -14.17
C SER A 161 -18.24 17.17 -12.78
N CYS A 162 -17.76 18.42 -12.70
CA CYS A 162 -17.69 19.12 -11.42
C CYS A 162 -19.06 19.25 -10.74
N LYS A 163 -20.14 19.43 -11.52
CA LYS A 163 -21.51 19.50 -11.00
C LYS A 163 -21.97 18.17 -10.42
N ASP A 164 -21.65 17.05 -11.07
CA ASP A 164 -21.94 15.70 -10.57
C ASP A 164 -21.24 15.44 -9.22
N ILE A 165 -19.97 15.85 -9.08
CA ILE A 165 -19.21 15.74 -7.83
C ILE A 165 -19.88 16.54 -6.71
N LEU A 166 -20.30 17.77 -7.02
CA LEU A 166 -20.95 18.64 -6.05
C LEU A 166 -22.32 18.09 -5.62
N ASP A 167 -23.14 17.64 -6.56
CA ASP A 167 -24.48 17.11 -6.31
C ASP A 167 -24.46 15.83 -5.47
N GLN A 168 -23.39 15.03 -5.58
CA GLN A 168 -23.16 13.86 -4.74
C GLN A 168 -22.64 14.19 -3.34
N GLY A 169 -22.42 15.47 -3.02
CA GLY A 169 -21.87 15.91 -1.72
C GLY A 169 -20.40 15.52 -1.52
N ARG A 170 -19.66 15.27 -2.61
CA ARG A 170 -18.25 14.83 -2.58
C ARG A 170 -17.25 15.97 -2.69
N SER A 171 -17.73 17.21 -2.72
CA SER A 171 -16.88 18.40 -2.77
C SER A 171 -16.15 18.63 -1.45
N CYS A 172 -14.85 18.91 -1.55
CA CYS A 172 -13.98 19.38 -0.48
C CYS A 172 -13.60 20.87 -0.65
N GLY A 173 -14.33 21.62 -1.49
CA GLY A 173 -14.03 22.99 -1.90
C GLY A 173 -13.48 23.10 -3.32
N SER A 174 -13.25 24.32 -3.82
CA SER A 174 -12.71 24.54 -5.17
C SER A 174 -11.27 24.04 -5.29
N GLY A 175 -10.93 23.43 -6.43
CA GLY A 175 -9.62 22.81 -6.62
C GLY A 175 -9.55 21.82 -7.77
N GLU A 176 -8.51 20.97 -7.76
CA GLU A 176 -8.37 19.89 -8.74
C GLU A 176 -9.26 18.70 -8.38
N TYR A 177 -10.03 18.22 -9.36
CA TYR A 177 -10.79 17.00 -9.29
C TYR A 177 -10.56 16.16 -10.55
N TYR A 178 -10.92 14.89 -10.51
CA TYR A 178 -10.90 14.03 -11.68
C TYR A 178 -12.32 13.79 -12.19
N ILE A 179 -12.49 13.91 -13.51
CA ILE A 179 -13.74 13.58 -14.18
C ILE A 179 -13.53 12.54 -15.28
N ASP A 180 -14.56 11.72 -15.51
CA ASP A 180 -14.65 10.77 -16.63
C ASP A 180 -16.03 10.87 -17.28
N PRO A 181 -16.29 11.93 -18.09
CA PRO A 181 -17.60 12.21 -18.66
C PRO A 181 -18.16 11.04 -19.50
N GLU A 182 -17.28 10.34 -20.22
CA GLU A 182 -17.62 9.24 -21.12
C GLU A 182 -17.68 7.87 -20.42
N LYS A 183 -17.33 7.79 -19.12
CA LYS A 183 -17.27 6.53 -18.34
C LYS A 183 -16.37 5.48 -18.99
N THR A 184 -15.25 5.92 -19.54
CA THR A 184 -14.27 5.05 -20.23
C THR A 184 -13.30 4.36 -19.27
N GLY A 185 -13.28 4.78 -18.01
CA GLY A 185 -12.25 4.44 -17.03
C GLY A 185 -10.97 5.29 -17.18
N SER A 186 -10.94 6.21 -18.14
CA SER A 186 -9.79 7.08 -18.41
C SER A 186 -10.06 8.50 -17.92
N ALA A 187 -10.16 8.63 -16.59
CA ALA A 187 -10.37 9.92 -15.94
C ALA A 187 -9.16 10.85 -16.12
N PHE A 188 -9.42 12.15 -16.13
CA PHE A 188 -8.40 13.18 -16.26
C PHE A 188 -8.70 14.34 -15.29
N PRO A 189 -7.67 15.06 -14.84
CA PRO A 189 -7.85 16.14 -13.87
C PRO A 189 -8.50 17.37 -14.53
N VAL A 190 -9.27 18.13 -13.77
CA VAL A 190 -9.84 19.43 -14.13
C VAL A 190 -9.84 20.34 -12.91
N TYR A 191 -9.88 21.64 -13.13
CA TYR A 191 -10.20 22.57 -12.05
C TYR A 191 -11.72 22.69 -11.93
N CYS A 192 -12.23 22.43 -10.73
CA CYS A 192 -13.61 22.67 -10.37
C CYS A 192 -13.71 23.85 -9.41
N ASP A 193 -14.56 24.81 -9.75
CA ASP A 193 -15.02 25.79 -8.79
C ASP A 193 -16.32 25.28 -8.13
N MET A 194 -16.25 25.05 -6.83
CA MET A 194 -17.30 24.45 -6.02
C MET A 194 -17.96 25.46 -5.07
N ALA A 195 -17.58 26.75 -5.14
CA ALA A 195 -18.03 27.77 -4.19
C ALA A 195 -18.85 28.89 -4.85
N ASP A 196 -18.43 29.38 -6.01
CA ASP A 196 -19.08 30.53 -6.64
C ASP A 196 -20.36 30.12 -7.37
N GLU A 197 -21.42 30.94 -7.23
CA GLU A 197 -22.72 30.75 -7.88
C GLU A 197 -23.24 29.30 -7.80
N GLU A 198 -23.39 28.79 -6.57
CA GLU A 198 -23.80 27.41 -6.27
C GLU A 198 -22.77 26.33 -6.61
N GLY A 199 -21.64 26.69 -7.25
CA GLY A 199 -20.52 25.80 -7.53
C GLY A 199 -20.81 24.73 -8.60
N GLY A 200 -19.86 23.81 -8.76
CA GLY A 200 -19.93 22.73 -9.74
C GLY A 200 -19.46 23.16 -11.13
N TRP A 201 -18.81 24.31 -11.24
CA TRP A 201 -18.29 24.84 -12.49
C TRP A 201 -17.00 24.11 -12.88
N THR A 202 -16.92 23.70 -14.15
CA THR A 202 -15.71 23.10 -14.72
C THR A 202 -14.98 24.18 -15.52
N MET A 203 -13.69 24.40 -15.23
CA MET A 203 -12.89 25.36 -15.98
C MET A 203 -12.61 24.85 -17.41
N THR A 204 -13.12 25.57 -18.40
CA THR A 204 -12.97 25.22 -19.84
C THR A 204 -12.02 26.14 -20.60
N LEU A 205 -11.60 27.25 -19.98
CA LEU A 205 -10.69 28.24 -20.55
C LEU A 205 -9.80 28.83 -19.45
N ASN A 206 -8.48 28.77 -19.65
CA ASN A 206 -7.49 29.50 -18.87
C ASN A 206 -6.45 30.09 -19.83
N LEU A 207 -6.43 31.42 -19.92
CA LEU A 207 -5.54 32.18 -20.79
C LEU A 207 -4.71 33.17 -19.96
N THR A 208 -3.41 32.92 -19.88
CA THR A 208 -2.41 33.85 -19.38
C THR A 208 -1.71 34.47 -20.57
N TYR A 209 -1.71 35.79 -20.69
CA TYR A 209 -1.05 36.49 -21.79
C TYR A 209 0.33 36.97 -21.37
N GLU A 210 1.38 36.37 -21.94
CA GLU A 210 2.76 36.85 -21.80
C GLU A 210 3.26 37.42 -23.13
N ALA A 211 3.57 38.72 -23.18
CA ALA A 211 4.03 39.42 -24.39
C ALA A 211 5.35 38.84 -24.97
N SER A 212 6.13 38.09 -24.20
CA SER A 212 7.36 37.41 -24.63
C SER A 212 7.13 36.00 -25.21
N ARG A 213 5.95 35.40 -25.01
CA ARG A 213 5.60 34.10 -25.60
C ARG A 213 5.02 34.32 -26.99
N ASN A 214 5.80 33.99 -28.01
CA ASN A 214 5.35 34.03 -29.40
C ASN A 214 4.50 32.77 -29.74
N THR A 215 3.51 32.45 -28.91
CA THR A 215 2.69 31.25 -29.02
C THR A 215 1.27 31.62 -29.41
N THR A 216 0.84 31.18 -30.58
CA THR A 216 -0.56 31.27 -31.03
C THR A 216 -1.41 30.34 -30.19
N PHE A 217 -2.49 30.85 -29.59
CA PHE A 217 -3.49 30.00 -28.94
C PHE A 217 -4.13 29.08 -29.98
N THR A 218 -3.95 27.78 -29.81
CA THR A 218 -4.60 26.75 -30.62
C THR A 218 -5.74 26.15 -29.80
N PRO A 219 -7.00 26.38 -30.19
CA PRO A 219 -8.11 25.77 -29.47
C PRO A 219 -8.09 24.25 -29.62
N GLU A 220 -8.50 23.57 -28.57
CA GLU A 220 -8.67 22.11 -28.58
C GLU A 220 -10.15 21.73 -28.68
N GLU A 221 -10.45 20.73 -29.51
CA GLU A 221 -11.81 20.23 -29.71
C GLU A 221 -12.19 19.15 -28.69
N SER A 222 -11.21 18.56 -28.01
CA SER A 222 -11.46 17.53 -27.00
C SER A 222 -11.60 18.14 -25.61
N PHE A 223 -12.60 17.68 -24.86
CA PHE A 223 -12.76 18.01 -23.44
C PHE A 223 -11.57 17.54 -22.58
N ARG A 224 -10.79 16.56 -23.05
CA ARG A 224 -9.58 16.09 -22.35
C ARG A 224 -8.50 17.18 -22.24
N SER A 225 -8.57 18.19 -23.10
CA SER A 225 -7.70 19.38 -23.05
C SER A 225 -7.78 20.12 -21.71
N MET A 226 -8.90 20.03 -20.99
CA MET A 226 -9.08 20.67 -19.68
C MET A 226 -8.07 20.19 -18.63
N ALA A 227 -7.42 19.04 -18.83
CA ALA A 227 -6.30 18.58 -18.00
C ALA A 227 -5.12 19.56 -17.96
N LYS A 228 -5.00 20.45 -18.96
CA LYS A 228 -3.95 21.47 -19.07
C LYS A 228 -4.26 22.76 -18.31
N PHE A 229 -5.27 22.78 -17.44
CA PHE A 229 -5.68 23.99 -16.71
C PHE A 229 -4.54 24.68 -15.94
N ARG A 230 -3.46 23.96 -15.61
CA ARG A 230 -2.26 24.50 -14.93
C ARG A 230 -1.29 25.24 -15.86
N GLU A 231 -1.40 25.05 -17.17
CA GLU A 231 -0.42 25.57 -18.15
C GLU A 231 -0.67 27.04 -18.52
N GLY A 232 -1.85 27.59 -18.19
CA GLY A 232 -2.23 28.98 -18.53
C GLY A 232 -2.53 29.21 -20.01
N TYR A 233 -2.53 28.15 -20.83
CA TYR A 233 -2.84 28.22 -22.26
C TYR A 233 -3.73 27.03 -22.63
N MET A 234 -4.92 26.98 -22.05
CA MET A 234 -5.91 25.93 -22.27
C MET A 234 -7.23 26.58 -22.66
N GLY A 235 -7.88 26.07 -23.70
CA GLY A 235 -9.22 26.51 -24.03
C GLY A 235 -9.89 25.61 -25.04
N MET A 236 -11.12 25.22 -24.71
CA MET A 236 -11.98 24.48 -25.63
C MET A 236 -12.71 25.46 -26.56
N THR A 237 -12.69 25.23 -27.87
CA THR A 237 -13.59 25.94 -28.79
C THR A 237 -14.29 24.93 -29.69
N ASN A 238 -15.62 25.08 -29.78
CA ASN A 238 -16.62 24.10 -30.23
C ASN A 238 -16.90 22.94 -29.25
N LEU A 239 -17.93 23.14 -28.43
CA LEU A 239 -18.74 22.04 -27.89
C LEU A 239 -19.71 21.59 -29.00
N SER A 240 -19.24 20.94 -30.05
CA SER A 240 -20.14 20.17 -30.91
C SER A 240 -20.51 18.91 -30.14
N GLY A 241 -21.71 18.92 -29.55
CA GLY A 241 -22.32 17.77 -28.88
C GLY A 241 -22.73 16.65 -29.82
#